data_AF-A0A8S1UZF7-F1
#
_entry.id   AF-A0A8S1UZF7-F1
#
_cell.length_a   1.000
_cell.length_b   1.000
_cell.length_c   1.000
_cell.angle_alpha   90.00
_cell.angle_beta   90.00
_cell.angle_gamma   90.00
#
_symmetry.space_group_name_H-M   'P 1'
#
loop_
_entity.id
_entity.type
_entity.pdbx_description
1 polymer ?
#
loop_
_entity_poly.entity_id
_entity_poly.type
_entity_poly.pdbx_seq_one_letter_code
_entity_poly.pdbx_strand_id
1 'polypeptide(L)'
;MQTAPPFSHNHSNPLLMKDDVGKPKPSTYNLPNQDFIYGQPLSRDKEGAKEVTMTWKFHQESQDRLPNRDFAELNKQSIHNGSVKAHDMYKYRQTHDARLKLKKGTNIQAIELPEEEFRYGRKNRPSTPMKLVMGNSYGIEAESTILDKYQQRAGSQDSKLASSMVKSNKASQLFHDTNHKKLAAIQGVEKKEPFKMEKFKSVTPKINTNLSTKK
;
A
#
# COMPACT_ATOMS: atom_id res chain seq x y z
N MET A 1 10.93 -52.49 -38.49
CA MET A 1 10.27 -51.16 -38.45
C MET A 1 10.14 -50.76 -36.98
N GLN A 2 10.92 -49.78 -36.51
CA GLN A 2 10.85 -49.35 -35.10
C GLN A 2 9.64 -48.42 -34.94
N THR A 3 8.66 -48.88 -34.16
CA THR A 3 7.48 -48.11 -33.77
C THR A 3 7.90 -47.05 -32.75
N ALA A 4 7.81 -45.77 -33.14
CA ALA A 4 8.04 -44.68 -32.21
C ALA A 4 7.02 -44.77 -31.06
N PRO A 5 7.44 -44.63 -29.80
CA PRO A 5 6.55 -44.76 -28.65
C PRO A 5 5.47 -43.67 -28.65
N PRO A 6 4.28 -43.92 -28.10
CA PRO A 6 3.10 -43.06 -28.23
C PRO A 6 3.30 -41.63 -27.69
N PHE A 7 4.23 -41.43 -26.75
CA PHE A 7 4.55 -40.14 -26.16
C PHE A 7 5.50 -39.28 -27.00
N SER A 8 6.11 -39.82 -28.07
CA SER A 8 7.03 -39.08 -28.95
C SER A 8 6.37 -37.93 -29.73
N HIS A 9 5.04 -37.93 -29.84
CA HIS A 9 4.28 -36.93 -30.60
C HIS A 9 3.74 -35.79 -29.73
N ASN A 10 4.03 -35.77 -28.42
CA ASN A 10 3.49 -34.76 -27.50
C ASN A 10 4.44 -33.57 -27.36
N HIS A 11 4.22 -32.54 -28.19
CA HIS A 11 5.05 -31.33 -28.25
C HIS A 11 4.49 -30.15 -27.43
N SER A 12 3.32 -30.29 -26.82
CA SER A 12 2.64 -29.22 -26.10
C SER A 12 2.72 -29.34 -24.58
N ASN A 13 2.88 -30.55 -24.04
CA ASN A 13 2.96 -30.76 -22.59
C ASN A 13 4.42 -30.78 -22.11
N PRO A 14 4.88 -29.77 -21.33
CA PRO A 14 6.25 -29.68 -20.86
C PRO A 14 6.69 -30.82 -19.93
N LEU A 15 5.73 -31.53 -19.30
CA LEU A 15 6.03 -32.65 -18.41
C LEU A 15 6.32 -33.96 -19.14
N LEU A 16 5.84 -34.09 -20.38
CA LEU A 16 5.97 -35.31 -21.18
C LEU A 16 7.12 -35.23 -22.19
N MET A 17 7.69 -34.04 -22.35
CA MET A 17 8.78 -33.78 -23.27
C MET A 17 10.10 -34.29 -22.69
N LYS A 18 10.85 -35.07 -23.48
CA LYS A 18 12.16 -35.59 -23.06
C LYS A 18 13.27 -34.63 -23.46
N ASP A 19 14.31 -34.60 -22.64
CA ASP A 19 15.51 -33.82 -22.91
C ASP A 19 16.46 -34.65 -23.79
N ASP A 20 17.03 -34.02 -24.82
CA ASP A 20 18.11 -34.60 -25.61
C ASP A 20 19.45 -34.34 -24.91
N VAL A 21 20.34 -35.33 -24.89
CA VAL A 21 21.68 -35.17 -24.29
C VAL A 21 22.46 -34.08 -25.02
N GLY A 22 22.95 -33.09 -24.27
CA GLY A 22 23.76 -31.99 -24.79
C GLY A 22 22.98 -30.88 -25.50
N LYS A 23 21.64 -30.94 -25.54
CA LYS A 23 20.79 -29.87 -26.08
C LYS A 23 19.91 -29.26 -24.98
N PRO A 24 19.54 -27.98 -25.10
CA PRO A 24 18.52 -27.41 -24.23
C PRO A 24 17.17 -28.09 -24.48
N LYS A 25 16.28 -28.06 -23.48
CA LYS A 25 14.92 -28.57 -23.62
C LYS A 25 14.20 -27.85 -24.77
N PRO A 26 13.50 -28.57 -25.67
CA PRO A 26 12.69 -27.92 -26.68
C PRO A 26 11.64 -26.97 -26.07
N SER A 27 11.31 -25.89 -26.77
CA SER A 27 10.21 -25.03 -26.33
C SER A 27 8.87 -25.71 -26.61
N THR A 28 7.97 -25.68 -25.63
CA THR A 28 6.56 -26.10 -25.79
C THR A 28 5.64 -24.94 -26.14
N TYR A 29 6.17 -23.71 -26.13
CA TYR A 29 5.45 -22.50 -26.51
C TYR A 29 5.51 -22.31 -28.03
N ASN A 30 4.43 -21.73 -28.58
CA ASN A 30 4.42 -21.28 -29.96
C ASN A 30 5.33 -20.05 -30.09
N LEU A 31 6.59 -20.32 -30.44
CA LEU A 31 7.60 -19.28 -30.64
C LEU A 31 7.44 -18.65 -32.03
N PRO A 32 7.73 -17.35 -32.16
CA PRO A 32 7.83 -16.70 -33.46
C PRO A 32 8.86 -17.37 -34.39
N ASN A 33 8.80 -17.05 -35.68
CA ASN A 33 9.74 -17.53 -36.70
C ASN A 33 11.21 -17.29 -36.29
N GLN A 34 12.13 -18.06 -36.88
CA GLN A 34 13.54 -18.04 -36.52
C GLN A 34 14.24 -16.68 -36.75
N ASP A 35 13.67 -15.83 -37.61
CA ASP A 35 14.16 -14.45 -37.84
C ASP A 35 13.71 -13.45 -36.78
N PHE A 36 12.89 -13.87 -35.81
CA PHE A 36 12.41 -13.00 -34.75
C PHE A 36 13.52 -12.71 -33.73
N ILE A 37 13.84 -11.42 -33.58
CA ILE A 37 14.80 -10.94 -32.59
C ILE A 37 14.08 -10.74 -31.26
N TYR A 38 14.45 -11.54 -30.27
CA TYR A 38 13.93 -11.38 -28.91
C TYR A 38 14.58 -10.18 -28.21
N GLY A 39 13.80 -9.53 -27.35
CA GLY A 39 14.23 -8.37 -26.57
C GLY A 39 13.37 -7.14 -26.83
N GLN A 40 13.48 -6.15 -25.95
CA GLN A 40 12.84 -4.85 -26.16
C GLN A 40 13.82 -3.95 -26.91
N PRO A 41 13.48 -3.45 -28.12
CA PRO A 41 14.34 -2.51 -28.82
C PRO A 41 14.50 -1.24 -27.98
N LEU A 42 15.71 -0.68 -28.00
CA LEU A 42 15.96 0.60 -27.34
C LEU A 42 15.20 1.70 -28.10
N SER A 43 14.09 2.17 -27.53
CA SER A 43 13.40 3.35 -28.03
C SER A 43 14.27 4.57 -27.73
N ARG A 44 14.95 5.09 -28.75
CA ARG A 44 15.68 6.36 -28.63
C ARG A 44 14.68 7.50 -28.48
N ASP A 45 15.05 8.48 -27.67
CA ASP A 45 14.30 9.73 -27.61
C ASP A 45 14.26 10.39 -28.99
N LYS A 46 13.14 11.05 -29.28
CA LYS A 46 12.96 11.78 -30.54
C LYS A 46 13.85 13.02 -30.62
N GLU A 47 14.25 13.54 -29.45
CA GLU A 47 15.06 14.74 -29.30
C GLU A 47 16.51 14.31 -29.01
N GLY A 48 17.47 14.86 -29.76
CA GLY A 48 18.90 14.66 -29.53
C GLY A 48 19.49 15.78 -28.69
N ALA A 49 20.79 15.69 -28.41
CA ALA A 49 21.50 16.68 -27.60
C ALA A 49 21.45 18.10 -28.20
N LYS A 50 21.42 18.22 -29.53
CA LYS A 50 21.30 19.49 -30.24
C LYS A 50 19.95 20.14 -29.99
N GLU A 51 18.87 19.38 -30.09
CA GLU A 51 17.50 19.87 -29.92
C GLU A 51 17.28 20.34 -28.48
N VAL A 52 17.75 19.55 -27.50
CA VAL A 52 17.65 19.86 -26.06
C VAL A 52 18.43 21.12 -25.67
N THR A 53 19.59 21.37 -26.30
CA THR A 53 20.44 22.52 -25.96
C THR A 53 20.01 23.81 -26.67
N MET A 54 19.54 23.71 -27.91
CA MET A 54 19.27 24.88 -28.76
C MET A 54 17.79 25.29 -28.79
N THR A 55 16.88 24.44 -28.30
CA THR A 55 15.43 24.71 -28.35
C THR A 55 14.87 24.84 -26.94
N TRP A 56 14.48 26.06 -26.56
CA TRP A 56 13.73 26.26 -25.33
C TRP A 56 12.24 26.00 -25.58
N LYS A 57 11.69 24.92 -25.02
CA LYS A 57 10.27 24.59 -25.13
C LYS A 57 9.53 25.07 -23.89
N PHE A 58 8.50 25.89 -24.08
CA PHE A 58 7.62 26.29 -22.97
C PHE A 58 6.84 25.08 -22.43
N HIS A 59 6.56 25.11 -21.13
CA HIS A 59 5.73 24.10 -20.49
C HIS A 59 4.36 24.05 -21.15
N GLN A 60 3.98 22.87 -21.65
CA GLN A 60 2.60 22.59 -22.01
C GLN A 60 1.94 21.91 -20.82
N GLU A 61 0.75 22.39 -20.46
CA GLU A 61 -0.04 21.78 -19.40
C GLU A 61 -0.24 20.29 -19.67
N SER A 62 -0.11 19.49 -18.60
CA SER A 62 -0.38 18.06 -18.70
C SER A 62 -1.87 17.86 -18.97
N GLN A 63 -2.20 17.17 -20.05
CA GLN A 63 -3.58 16.80 -20.32
C GLN A 63 -4.09 15.88 -19.22
N ASP A 64 -5.26 16.19 -18.67
CA ASP A 64 -5.92 15.33 -17.69
C ASP A 64 -6.14 13.94 -18.29
N ARG A 65 -5.72 12.91 -17.55
CA ARG A 65 -5.99 11.54 -17.96
C ARG A 65 -7.50 11.32 -17.98
N LEU A 66 -7.98 10.73 -19.06
CA LEU A 66 -9.39 10.36 -19.13
C LEU A 66 -9.75 9.46 -17.94
N PRO A 67 -10.90 9.70 -17.28
CA PRO A 67 -11.35 8.84 -16.20
C PRO A 67 -11.44 7.38 -16.62
N ASN A 68 -11.25 6.51 -15.63
CA ASN A 68 -11.49 5.08 -15.79
C ASN A 68 -12.94 4.82 -16.21
N ARG A 69 -13.14 3.74 -16.96
CA ARG A 69 -14.45 3.31 -17.42
C ARG A 69 -15.32 2.90 -16.22
N ASP A 70 -16.58 3.31 -16.23
CA ASP A 70 -17.55 2.92 -15.21
C ASP A 70 -18.24 1.62 -15.65
N PHE A 71 -17.73 0.49 -15.16
CA PHE A 71 -18.32 -0.81 -15.46
C PHE A 71 -19.68 -1.03 -14.79
N ALA A 72 -19.99 -0.33 -13.68
CA ALA A 72 -21.27 -0.47 -13.03
C ALA A 72 -22.36 0.20 -13.87
N GLU A 73 -22.09 1.40 -14.39
CA GLU A 73 -23.00 2.09 -15.32
C GLU A 73 -23.15 1.32 -16.63
N LEU A 74 -22.04 0.87 -17.23
CA LEU A 74 -22.08 0.06 -18.45
C LEU A 74 -22.90 -1.22 -18.29
N ASN A 75 -22.83 -1.87 -17.13
CA ASN A 75 -23.63 -3.06 -16.85
C ASN A 75 -25.12 -2.75 -16.69
N LYS A 76 -25.46 -1.63 -16.05
CA LYS A 76 -26.86 -1.21 -15.95
C LYS A 76 -27.45 -0.94 -17.33
N GLN A 77 -26.68 -0.25 -18.17
CA GLN A 77 -27.07 0.02 -19.55
C GLN A 77 -27.17 -1.25 -20.39
N SER A 78 -26.24 -2.20 -20.24
CA SER A 78 -26.29 -3.47 -20.98
C SER A 78 -27.53 -4.29 -20.61
N ILE A 79 -27.90 -4.34 -19.33
CA ILE A 79 -29.14 -4.97 -18.87
C ILE A 79 -30.36 -4.27 -19.45
N HIS A 80 -30.37 -2.93 -19.49
CA HIS A 80 -31.46 -2.16 -20.12
C HIS A 80 -31.58 -2.42 -21.62
N ASN A 81 -30.46 -2.75 -22.29
CA ASN A 81 -30.42 -3.18 -23.68
C ASN A 81 -30.63 -4.69 -23.88
N GLY A 82 -31.10 -5.42 -22.85
CA GLY A 82 -31.45 -6.84 -22.95
C GLY A 82 -30.26 -7.82 -22.87
N SER A 83 -29.06 -7.35 -22.54
CA SER A 83 -27.89 -8.22 -22.36
C SER A 83 -27.90 -8.87 -20.97
N VAL A 84 -28.39 -10.10 -20.88
CA VAL A 84 -28.48 -10.85 -19.61
C VAL A 84 -27.25 -11.74 -19.37
N LYS A 85 -26.57 -12.19 -20.44
CA LYS A 85 -25.40 -13.07 -20.34
C LYS A 85 -24.11 -12.27 -20.25
N ALA A 86 -23.13 -12.80 -19.51
CA ALA A 86 -21.82 -12.16 -19.33
C ALA A 86 -21.10 -11.84 -20.65
N HIS A 87 -21.19 -12.73 -21.65
CA HIS A 87 -20.56 -12.51 -22.95
C HIS A 87 -21.17 -11.33 -23.74
N ASP A 88 -22.48 -11.14 -23.63
CA ASP A 88 -23.20 -10.03 -24.28
C ASP A 88 -22.88 -8.71 -23.59
N MET A 89 -22.80 -8.73 -22.26
CA MET A 89 -22.34 -7.57 -21.48
C MET A 89 -20.90 -7.18 -21.85
N TYR A 90 -20.02 -8.15 -22.10
CA TYR A 90 -18.66 -7.89 -22.58
C TYR A 90 -18.65 -7.23 -23.96
N LYS A 91 -19.43 -7.74 -24.92
CA LYS A 91 -19.60 -7.12 -26.25
C LYS A 91 -20.17 -5.71 -26.16
N TYR A 92 -21.15 -5.50 -25.28
CA TYR A 92 -21.71 -4.17 -25.02
C TYR A 92 -20.64 -3.18 -24.51
N ARG A 93 -19.75 -3.63 -23.62
CA ARG A 93 -18.60 -2.83 -23.15
C ARG A 93 -17.53 -2.59 -24.22
N GLN A 94 -17.53 -3.26 -25.37
CA GLN A 94 -16.60 -2.93 -26.46
C GLN A 94 -17.13 -1.79 -27.33
N THR A 95 -18.45 -1.68 -27.44
CA THR A 95 -19.14 -0.73 -28.33
C THR A 95 -19.56 0.56 -27.61
N HIS A 96 -19.82 0.50 -26.30
CA HIS A 96 -20.28 1.64 -25.50
C HIS A 96 -19.23 2.04 -24.47
N ASP A 97 -19.00 3.36 -24.32
CA ASP A 97 -18.07 3.92 -23.33
C ASP A 97 -18.84 4.82 -22.34
N ALA A 98 -18.83 4.43 -21.06
CA ALA A 98 -19.26 5.28 -19.95
C ALA A 98 -18.09 5.35 -18.97
N ARG A 99 -17.82 6.55 -18.46
CA ARG A 99 -16.64 6.84 -17.63
C ARG A 99 -17.05 7.44 -16.30
N LEU A 100 -16.23 7.18 -15.29
CA LEU A 100 -16.42 7.75 -13.97
C LEU A 100 -16.36 9.28 -14.04
N LYS A 101 -17.29 9.94 -13.36
CA LYS A 101 -17.26 11.39 -13.21
C LYS A 101 -16.09 11.77 -12.32
N LEU A 102 -15.13 12.53 -12.84
CA LEU A 102 -14.05 13.09 -12.03
C LEU A 102 -14.66 14.06 -11.01
N LYS A 103 -14.60 13.71 -9.73
CA LYS A 103 -14.90 14.68 -8.67
C LYS A 103 -13.72 15.62 -8.55
N LYS A 104 -13.78 16.77 -9.22
CA LYS A 104 -12.82 17.85 -8.99
C LYS A 104 -12.96 18.26 -7.53
N GLY A 105 -11.85 18.25 -6.79
CA GLY A 105 -11.84 18.76 -5.42
C GLY A 105 -12.25 20.23 -5.47
N THR A 106 -13.24 20.62 -4.69
CA THR A 106 -13.51 22.03 -4.43
C THR A 106 -12.44 22.52 -3.49
N ASN A 107 -11.66 23.52 -3.89
CA ASN A 107 -10.81 24.23 -2.94
C ASN A 107 -11.74 24.77 -1.84
N ILE A 108 -11.50 24.35 -0.60
CA ILE A 108 -12.33 24.71 0.56
C ILE A 108 -12.28 26.24 0.79
N GLN A 109 -11.21 26.87 0.30
CA GLN A 109 -11.01 28.31 0.33
C GLN A 109 -10.81 28.80 -1.10
N ALA A 110 -11.45 29.92 -1.46
CA ALA A 110 -11.17 30.60 -2.72
C ALA A 110 -9.69 31.01 -2.72
N ILE A 111 -8.98 30.70 -3.80
CA ILE A 111 -7.61 31.19 -3.98
C ILE A 111 -7.75 32.65 -4.41
N GLU A 112 -7.73 33.56 -3.46
CA GLU A 112 -7.62 34.99 -3.71
C GLU A 112 -6.15 35.29 -3.99
N LEU A 113 -5.85 35.61 -5.25
CA LEU A 113 -4.53 36.14 -5.59
C LEU A 113 -4.42 37.56 -5.03
N PRO A 114 -3.35 37.87 -4.28
CA PRO A 114 -3.10 39.22 -3.82
C PRO A 114 -3.00 40.23 -4.96
N GLU A 115 -3.27 41.51 -4.65
CA GLU A 115 -3.12 42.63 -5.58
C GLU A 115 -1.66 42.77 -6.06
N GLU A 116 -1.45 43.45 -7.20
CA GLU A 116 -0.13 43.53 -7.88
C GLU A 116 0.97 44.21 -7.02
N GLU A 117 0.56 45.02 -6.04
CA GLU A 117 1.45 45.67 -5.07
C GLU A 117 1.88 44.75 -3.92
N PHE A 118 1.23 43.60 -3.77
CA PHE A 118 1.56 42.61 -2.76
C PHE A 118 2.93 42.00 -3.06
N ARG A 119 3.87 42.21 -2.13
CA ARG A 119 5.18 41.58 -2.22
C ARG A 119 5.16 40.25 -1.49
N TYR A 120 5.38 39.17 -2.24
CA TYR A 120 5.63 37.85 -1.68
C TYR A 120 6.95 37.84 -0.89
N GLY A 121 6.95 37.09 0.21
CA GLY A 121 8.15 36.89 1.03
C GLY A 121 7.90 37.14 2.51
N ARG A 122 8.84 36.70 3.33
CA ARG A 122 8.81 36.91 4.78
C ARG A 122 9.74 38.07 5.10
N LYS A 123 9.22 39.14 5.70
CA LYS A 123 10.06 40.25 6.20
C LYS A 123 11.13 39.68 7.14
N ASN A 124 12.35 40.18 7.02
CA ASN A 124 13.42 39.80 7.94
C ASN A 124 12.97 40.10 9.37
N ARG A 125 13.18 39.13 10.26
CA ARG A 125 12.93 39.33 11.69
C ARG A 125 13.81 40.50 12.16
N PRO A 126 13.26 41.52 12.82
CA PRO A 126 14.09 42.58 13.39
C PRO A 126 15.09 41.98 14.39
N SER A 127 16.26 42.58 14.49
CA SER A 127 17.27 42.19 15.48
C SER A 127 16.66 42.24 16.88
N THR A 128 17.01 41.27 17.74
CA THR A 128 16.59 41.25 19.13
C THR A 128 16.98 42.57 19.82
N PRO A 129 16.02 43.37 20.33
CA PRO A 129 16.32 44.65 20.96
C PRO A 129 17.31 44.50 22.13
N MET A 130 18.47 45.17 22.04
CA MET A 130 19.56 45.02 23.01
C MET A 130 19.13 45.37 24.44
N LYS A 131 18.27 46.39 24.60
CA LYS A 131 17.74 46.81 25.91
C LYS A 131 17.03 45.67 26.65
N LEU A 132 16.29 44.83 25.92
CA LEU A 132 15.54 43.70 26.47
C LEU A 132 16.47 42.54 26.85
N VAL A 133 17.51 42.31 26.05
CA VAL A 133 18.56 41.32 26.35
C VAL A 133 19.33 41.71 27.62
N MET A 134 19.82 42.95 27.68
CA MET A 134 20.56 43.47 28.84
C MET A 134 19.69 43.50 30.11
N GLY A 135 18.39 43.75 29.96
CA GLY A 135 17.42 43.76 31.06
C GLY A 135 16.89 42.38 31.48
N ASN A 136 17.41 41.28 30.92
CA ASN A 136 16.95 39.90 31.18
C ASN A 136 15.44 39.68 30.97
N SER A 137 14.77 40.47 30.13
CA SER A 137 13.32 40.37 29.98
C SER A 137 12.89 39.05 29.33
N TYR A 138 13.70 38.52 28.41
CA TYR A 138 13.45 37.22 27.77
C TYR A 138 13.57 36.04 28.73
N GLY A 139 14.47 36.14 29.72
CA GLY A 139 14.60 35.13 30.77
C GLY A 139 13.34 35.08 31.64
N ILE A 140 12.88 36.24 32.09
CA ILE A 140 11.65 36.38 32.88
C ILE A 140 10.42 35.87 32.11
N GLU A 141 10.30 36.23 30.83
CA GLU A 141 9.22 35.75 29.97
C GLU A 141 9.29 34.22 29.78
N ALA A 142 10.48 33.67 29.55
CA ALA A 142 10.66 32.23 29.44
C ALA A 142 10.25 31.49 30.73
N GLU A 143 10.64 31.99 31.90
CA GLU A 143 10.24 31.41 33.18
C GLU A 143 8.73 31.44 33.38
N SER A 144 8.09 32.58 33.11
CA SER A 144 6.63 32.71 33.22
C SER A 144 5.88 31.76 32.28
N THR A 145 6.30 31.67 31.02
CA THR A 145 5.67 30.76 30.05
C THR A 145 5.90 29.29 30.38
N ILE A 146 7.04 28.94 31.00
CA ILE A 146 7.31 27.61 31.51
C ILE A 146 6.37 27.29 32.68
N LEU A 147 6.21 28.22 33.61
CA LEU A 147 5.32 28.07 34.77
C LEU A 147 3.86 27.89 34.35
N ASP A 148 3.37 28.70 33.40
CA ASP A 148 2.04 28.56 32.81
C ASP A 148 1.84 27.18 32.17
N LYS A 149 2.84 26.69 31.42
CA LYS A 149 2.78 25.35 30.82
C LYS A 149 2.71 24.26 31.88
N TYR A 150 3.45 24.39 32.98
CA TYR A 150 3.36 23.44 34.09
C TYR A 150 2.00 23.49 34.78
N GLN A 151 1.42 24.67 34.99
CA GLN A 151 0.09 24.83 35.58
C GLN A 151 -1.01 24.25 34.68
N GLN A 152 -0.97 24.52 33.37
CA GLN A 152 -1.88 23.93 32.40
C GLN A 152 -1.73 22.40 32.31
N ARG A 153 -0.51 21.87 32.42
CA ARG A 153 -0.27 20.42 32.45
C ARG A 153 -0.81 19.80 33.74
N ALA A 154 -0.56 20.41 34.90
CA ALA A 154 -1.07 19.93 36.18
C ALA A 154 -2.60 19.85 36.19
N GLY A 155 -3.29 20.86 35.64
CA GLY A 155 -4.75 20.86 35.49
C GLY A 155 -5.32 19.95 34.40
N SER A 156 -4.49 19.37 33.53
CA SER A 156 -4.92 18.51 32.40
C SER A 156 -4.44 17.05 32.47
N GLN A 157 -3.73 16.64 33.54
CA GLN A 157 -3.37 15.23 33.75
C GLN A 157 -4.62 14.34 33.91
N ASP A 158 -5.67 14.85 34.56
CA ASP A 158 -6.90 14.09 34.81
C ASP A 158 -7.73 13.84 33.53
N SER A 159 -7.60 14.69 32.51
CA SER A 159 -8.40 14.59 31.27
C SER A 159 -7.70 13.86 30.11
N LYS A 160 -6.37 13.74 30.12
CA LYS A 160 -5.60 13.14 29.01
C LYS A 160 -5.45 11.62 29.08
N LEU A 161 -5.59 11.00 30.25
CA LEU A 161 -5.62 9.53 30.36
C LEU A 161 -6.78 8.92 29.55
N ALA A 162 -7.90 9.65 29.39
CA ALA A 162 -9.04 9.20 28.57
C ALA A 162 -8.82 9.41 27.05
N SER A 163 -8.11 10.47 26.65
CA SER A 163 -7.89 10.81 25.23
C SER A 163 -6.72 10.07 24.57
N SER A 164 -5.81 9.48 25.37
CA SER A 164 -4.65 8.72 24.87
C SER A 164 -4.94 7.23 24.64
N MET A 165 -6.19 6.79 24.79
CA MET A 165 -6.57 5.48 24.30
C MET A 165 -6.68 5.54 22.78
N VAL A 166 -5.71 4.94 22.09
CA VAL A 166 -5.78 4.70 20.65
C VAL A 166 -7.08 3.95 20.37
N LYS A 167 -8.03 4.62 19.70
CA LYS A 167 -9.30 4.01 19.31
C LYS A 167 -9.00 2.80 18.42
N SER A 168 -9.47 1.62 18.82
CA SER A 168 -9.28 0.42 18.00
C SER A 168 -10.01 0.57 16.67
N ASN A 169 -9.34 0.20 15.58
CA ASN A 169 -9.99 0.12 14.27
C ASN A 169 -10.72 -1.24 14.14
N LYS A 170 -11.63 -1.34 13.16
CA LYS A 170 -12.41 -2.57 12.92
C LYS A 170 -11.53 -3.81 12.72
N ALA A 171 -10.37 -3.64 12.08
CA ALA A 171 -9.41 -4.74 11.88
C ALA A 171 -8.80 -5.23 13.21
N SER A 172 -8.43 -4.31 14.10
CA SER A 172 -7.90 -4.63 15.43
C SER A 172 -8.92 -5.35 16.30
N GLN A 173 -10.19 -4.96 16.23
CA GLN A 173 -11.28 -5.63 16.96
C GLN A 173 -11.49 -7.06 16.42
N LEU A 174 -11.57 -7.23 15.11
CA LEU A 174 -11.71 -8.56 14.48
C LEU A 174 -10.50 -9.47 14.78
N PHE A 175 -9.28 -8.92 14.76
CA PHE A 175 -8.07 -9.67 15.12
C PHE A 175 -8.10 -10.12 16.58
N HIS A 176 -8.52 -9.24 17.49
CA HIS A 176 -8.69 -9.58 18.90
C HIS A 176 -9.71 -10.70 19.08
N ASP A 177 -10.91 -10.58 18.51
CA ASP A 177 -11.98 -11.56 18.63
C ASP A 177 -11.62 -12.93 18.05
N THR A 178 -10.96 -12.94 16.89
CA THR A 178 -10.51 -14.20 16.26
C THR A 178 -9.45 -14.90 17.08
N ASN A 179 -8.51 -14.17 17.68
CA ASN A 179 -7.50 -14.76 18.57
C ASN A 179 -8.11 -15.30 19.85
N HIS A 180 -9.02 -14.56 20.49
CA HIS A 180 -9.70 -15.04 21.70
C HIS A 180 -10.54 -16.29 21.44
N LYS A 181 -11.26 -16.34 20.30
CA LYS A 181 -12.00 -17.56 19.90
C LYS A 181 -11.08 -18.75 19.65
N LYS A 182 -9.93 -18.54 18.98
CA LYS A 182 -8.92 -19.59 18.78
C LYS A 182 -8.33 -20.07 20.10
N LEU A 183 -8.00 -19.16 21.01
CA LEU A 183 -7.45 -19.50 22.32
C LEU A 183 -8.48 -20.25 23.19
N ALA A 184 -9.75 -19.84 23.16
CA ALA A 184 -10.83 -20.54 23.85
C ALA A 184 -11.03 -21.97 23.31
N ALA A 185 -10.95 -22.15 21.98
CA ALA A 185 -11.02 -23.47 21.36
C ALA A 185 -9.83 -24.37 21.75
N ILE A 186 -8.64 -23.79 21.90
CA ILE A 186 -7.43 -24.51 22.36
C ILE A 186 -7.54 -24.86 23.86
N GLN A 187 -8.14 -24.00 24.68
CA GLN A 187 -8.35 -24.25 26.11
C GLN A 187 -9.36 -25.37 26.39
N GLY A 188 -10.23 -25.71 25.43
CA GLY A 188 -11.16 -26.85 25.51
C GLY A 188 -10.53 -28.22 25.24
N VAL A 189 -9.26 -28.27 24.81
CA VAL A 189 -8.50 -29.52 24.68
C VAL A 189 -7.95 -29.86 26.06
N GLU A 190 -8.32 -31.03 26.60
CA GLU A 190 -7.77 -31.53 27.87
C GLU A 190 -6.26 -31.34 27.89
N LYS A 191 -5.77 -30.64 28.93
CA LYS A 191 -4.33 -30.39 29.14
C LYS A 191 -3.67 -31.75 29.32
N LYS A 192 -3.18 -32.33 28.22
CA LYS A 192 -2.41 -33.57 28.27
C LYS A 192 -1.21 -33.33 29.18
N GLU A 193 -1.15 -34.09 30.26
CA GLU A 193 0.03 -34.14 31.12
C GLU A 193 1.26 -34.37 30.22
N PRO A 194 2.32 -33.55 30.36
CA PRO A 194 3.50 -33.70 29.52
C PRO A 194 4.08 -35.09 29.71
N PHE A 195 4.45 -35.73 28.60
CA PHE A 195 5.04 -37.07 28.62
C PHE A 195 6.26 -37.11 29.55
N LYS A 196 6.17 -37.90 30.61
CA LYS A 196 7.26 -38.13 31.57
C LYS A 196 7.59 -39.62 31.60
N MET A 197 8.85 -39.96 31.35
CA MET A 197 9.30 -41.34 31.42
C MET A 197 9.12 -41.89 32.85
N GLU A 198 8.82 -43.18 32.99
CA GLU A 198 8.52 -43.81 34.28
C GLU A 198 9.61 -43.59 35.33
N LYS A 199 10.87 -43.79 34.93
CA LYS A 199 12.06 -43.56 35.75
C LYS A 199 12.21 -42.14 36.30
N PHE A 200 11.53 -41.16 35.69
CA PHE A 200 11.63 -39.76 36.08
C PHE A 200 10.34 -39.22 36.69
N LYS A 201 9.28 -40.02 36.87
CA LYS A 201 8.03 -39.58 37.51
C LYS A 201 8.27 -38.90 38.86
N SER A 202 9.16 -39.46 39.68
CA SER A 202 9.51 -38.98 41.03
C SER A 202 10.45 -37.74 41.09
N VAL A 203 11.11 -37.38 39.98
CA VAL A 203 12.10 -36.27 39.99
C VAL A 203 11.39 -34.92 39.85
N THR A 204 11.62 -34.01 40.79
CA THR A 204 11.10 -32.63 40.77
C THR A 204 11.97 -31.72 39.89
N PRO A 205 11.38 -30.76 39.15
CA PRO A 205 12.15 -29.84 38.32
C PRO A 205 12.95 -28.87 39.20
N LYS A 206 14.22 -28.64 38.86
CA LYS A 206 15.09 -27.68 39.55
C LYS A 206 14.82 -26.22 39.20
N ILE A 207 14.08 -25.96 38.12
CA ILE A 207 13.75 -24.63 37.62
C ILE A 207 12.25 -24.50 37.40
N ASN A 208 11.72 -23.28 37.54
CA ASN A 208 10.32 -23.00 37.35
C ASN A 208 9.96 -23.12 35.86
N THR A 209 9.16 -24.12 35.52
CA THR A 209 8.82 -24.42 34.12
C THR A 209 7.65 -23.58 33.59
N ASN A 210 7.04 -22.69 34.40
CA ASN A 210 5.88 -21.86 34.02
C ASN A 210 4.73 -22.63 33.34
N LEU A 211 4.66 -23.95 33.57
CA LEU A 211 3.62 -24.86 33.06
C LEU A 211 2.51 -25.09 34.09
N SER A 212 2.68 -24.58 35.33
CA SER A 212 1.65 -24.68 36.35
C SER A 212 0.58 -23.62 36.13
N THR A 213 -0.64 -24.10 35.91
CA THR A 213 -1.86 -23.33 35.98
C THR A 213 -2.02 -22.82 37.41
N LYS A 214 -2.12 -21.49 37.60
CA LYS A 214 -2.70 -20.94 38.83
C LYS A 214 -4.03 -21.68 39.07
N LYS A 215 -4.17 -22.30 40.25
CA LYS A 215 -5.46 -22.70 40.79
C LYS A 215 -6.35 -21.46 40.94
#